data_AF-A0A6C0CDB4-F1
#
_entry.id   AF-A0A6C0CDB4-F1
#
_cell.length_a   1.000
_cell.length_b   1.000
_cell.length_c   1.000
_cell.angle_alpha   90.00
_cell.angle_beta   90.00
_cell.angle_gamma   90.00
#
_symmetry.space_group_name_H-M   'P 1'
#
loop_
_entity.id
_entity.type
_entity.pdbx_description
1 polymer ?
#
loop_
_entity_poly.entity_id
_entity_poly.type
_entity_poly.pdbx_seq_one_letter_code
_entity_poly.pdbx_strand_id
1 'polypeptide(L)'
;MACKISILHSDALIAISNFLTDEDKTSFAQTCKKFIALNNQFTFSEPITIKKNDISRFKRLTYRTKFAYVNYEVEIESDLNKIPNGVTRIIFDNYFDETITKMIPNHVTHITFGEGFNQLIDNKIFNRVEHLSFGYSFNQPITDILPQSIKHLVLGNSFNRSIKNVLPSHVEYVSFGDSFDQPIKGHLPQSLKHVIFGEEFNHPIKGHLPQSLKHIRFGEEFNHPIKNAIPPHVESIVFNDSFNKPIKGYFPQTLTHLTLGCNFNRLVYNSIPSTVTHLTFDRGFDRKIQNRIPQSVTHLTFGVYFNQPIHNAIPCSVTHLEFGYHFDQPLKDNIPNSVTHLTIDGKLTYLTKNSLPNSITHLTFGDRFSNSIKYCIPRSVTHLTLGCHFDRSLLKNNVPKNVTDITLYTFCKLDFNEPDLVSNDEYIEEDDGIRQKDFSANITRRKRDGGDSFNYLSFLAHGWDTDE
;
A
#
# COMPACT_ATOMS: atom_id res chain seq x y z
N MET A 1 17.61 7.48 39.99
CA MET A 1 16.60 8.29 40.72
C MET A 1 15.27 8.06 40.00
N ALA A 2 14.41 7.17 40.51
CA ALA A 2 13.11 6.92 39.87
C ALA A 2 12.17 8.06 40.22
N CYS A 3 11.88 8.94 39.26
CA CYS A 3 10.90 10.01 39.44
C CYS A 3 9.51 9.36 39.63
N LYS A 4 8.86 9.58 40.77
CA LYS A 4 7.49 9.10 40.95
C LYS A 4 6.59 9.89 40.01
N ILE A 5 6.05 9.21 38.99
CA ILE A 5 5.09 9.75 38.01
C ILE A 5 3.92 10.49 38.67
N SER A 6 3.56 10.14 39.91
CA SER A 6 2.53 10.84 40.70
C SER A 6 2.81 12.32 40.99
N ILE A 7 4.06 12.77 40.83
CA ILE A 7 4.53 14.15 41.07
C ILE A 7 4.32 15.05 39.83
N LEU A 8 4.13 14.47 38.63
CA LEU A 8 3.92 15.24 37.41
C LEU A 8 2.55 15.95 37.43
N HIS A 9 2.53 17.20 36.92
CA HIS A 9 1.32 17.99 36.75
C HIS A 9 0.44 17.39 35.64
N SER A 10 -0.87 17.55 35.74
CA SER A 10 -1.83 16.98 34.78
C SER A 10 -1.56 17.44 33.34
N ASP A 11 -1.13 18.69 33.14
CA ASP A 11 -0.84 19.23 31.80
C ASP A 11 0.37 18.54 31.14
N ALA A 12 1.40 18.23 31.94
CA ALA A 12 2.55 17.48 31.45
C ALA A 12 2.15 16.04 31.05
N LEU A 13 1.25 15.42 31.81
CA LEU A 13 0.73 14.08 31.50
C LEU A 13 -0.14 14.09 30.23
N ILE A 14 -0.95 15.13 30.02
CA ILE A 14 -1.74 15.30 28.80
C ILE A 14 -0.82 15.52 27.59
N ALA A 15 0.20 16.37 27.73
CA ALA A 15 1.19 16.59 26.68
C ALA A 15 1.93 15.30 26.30
N ILE A 16 2.33 14.49 27.29
CA ILE A 16 2.95 13.18 27.07
C ILE A 16 1.97 12.22 26.38
N SER A 17 0.69 12.24 26.77
CA SER A 17 -0.33 11.35 26.21
C SER A 17 -0.51 11.51 24.70
N ASN A 18 -0.24 12.71 24.16
CA ASN A 18 -0.30 12.95 22.71
C ASN A 18 0.76 12.16 21.92
N PHE A 19 1.78 11.62 22.58
CA PHE A 19 2.82 10.77 22.00
C PHE A 19 2.60 9.27 22.29
N LEU A 20 1.52 8.91 22.98
CA LEU A 20 1.19 7.53 23.32
C LEU A 20 0.14 6.96 22.36
N THR A 21 0.17 5.64 22.18
CA THR A 21 -0.93 4.90 21.53
C THR A 21 -2.19 4.95 22.39
N ASP A 22 -3.34 4.65 21.80
CA ASP A 22 -4.60 4.65 22.57
C ASP A 22 -4.65 3.52 23.61
N GLU A 23 -4.00 2.40 23.31
CA GLU A 23 -3.76 1.31 24.25
C GLU A 23 -2.88 1.76 25.42
N ASP A 24 -1.78 2.47 25.16
CA ASP A 24 -0.89 2.99 26.18
C ASP A 24 -1.57 4.06 27.05
N LYS A 25 -2.37 4.95 26.44
CA LYS A 25 -3.18 5.94 27.18
C LYS A 25 -4.15 5.25 28.13
N THR A 26 -4.83 4.21 27.66
CA THR A 26 -5.81 3.45 28.45
C THR A 26 -5.12 2.70 29.59
N SER A 27 -4.03 2.00 29.27
CA SER A 27 -3.21 1.28 30.26
C SER A 27 -2.65 2.22 31.32
N PHE A 28 -2.12 3.38 30.90
CA PHE A 28 -1.63 4.42 31.80
C PHE A 28 -2.75 4.94 32.73
N ALA A 29 -3.91 5.25 32.17
CA ALA A 29 -5.04 5.75 32.94
C ALA A 29 -5.54 4.76 33.99
N GLN A 30 -5.49 3.45 33.70
CA GLN A 30 -5.93 2.38 34.61
C GLN A 30 -5.02 2.21 35.84
N THR A 31 -3.81 2.76 35.84
CA THR A 31 -2.86 2.57 36.95
C THR A 31 -3.29 3.25 38.26
N CYS A 32 -4.06 4.34 38.23
CA CYS A 32 -4.62 4.94 39.44
C CYS A 32 -5.85 5.84 39.17
N LYS A 33 -6.70 6.04 40.20
CA LYS A 33 -7.93 6.87 40.10
C LYS A 33 -7.68 8.29 39.60
N LYS A 34 -6.53 8.89 39.94
CA LYS A 34 -6.13 10.23 39.47
C LYS A 34 -5.98 10.26 37.95
N PHE A 35 -5.41 9.22 37.35
CA PHE A 35 -5.18 9.16 35.90
C PHE A 35 -6.41 8.70 35.13
N ILE A 36 -7.30 7.90 35.73
CA ILE A 36 -8.63 7.62 35.13
C ILE A 36 -9.39 8.92 34.84
N ALA A 37 -9.29 9.92 35.71
CA ALA A 37 -9.95 11.22 35.49
C ALA A 37 -9.38 12.00 34.29
N LEU A 38 -8.15 11.70 33.86
CA LEU A 38 -7.51 12.32 32.69
C LEU A 38 -8.07 11.79 31.36
N ASN A 39 -8.78 10.65 31.34
CA ASN A 39 -9.38 10.12 30.10
C ASN A 39 -10.34 11.11 29.42
N ASN A 40 -10.99 11.99 30.19
CA ASN A 40 -11.84 13.05 29.62
C ASN A 40 -11.05 14.16 28.90
N GLN A 41 -9.74 14.20 29.09
CA GLN A 41 -8.82 15.20 28.53
C GLN A 41 -7.96 14.61 27.40
N PHE A 42 -7.85 13.27 27.32
CA PHE A 42 -7.22 12.60 26.20
C PHE A 42 -8.10 12.65 24.96
N THR A 43 -7.45 12.53 23.80
CA THR A 43 -8.10 12.25 22.52
C THR A 43 -7.62 10.90 22.04
N PHE A 44 -8.56 10.05 21.65
CA PHE A 44 -8.31 8.71 21.16
C PHE A 44 -8.50 8.72 19.65
N SER A 45 -7.42 8.49 18.91
CA SER A 45 -7.36 8.60 17.45
C SER A 45 -7.54 7.26 16.74
N GLU A 46 -7.39 6.14 17.44
CA GLU A 46 -7.57 4.79 16.88
C GLU A 46 -9.06 4.41 16.85
N PRO A 47 -9.52 3.70 15.81
CA PRO A 47 -10.91 3.27 15.72
C PRO A 47 -11.21 2.17 16.74
N ILE A 48 -12.29 2.36 17.49
CA ILE A 48 -12.83 1.33 18.38
C ILE A 48 -14.10 0.71 17.76
N THR A 49 -14.24 -0.61 17.85
CA THR A 49 -15.43 -1.31 17.37
C THR A 49 -16.31 -1.76 18.53
N ILE A 50 -17.56 -1.31 18.53
CA ILE A 50 -18.57 -1.69 19.51
C ILE A 50 -19.41 -2.81 18.92
N LYS A 51 -19.29 -3.99 19.53
CA LYS A 51 -20.22 -5.09 19.30
C LYS A 51 -21.51 -4.88 20.10
N LYS A 52 -22.60 -5.47 19.63
CA LYS A 52 -23.93 -5.41 20.25
C LYS A 52 -23.93 -5.68 21.76
N ASN A 53 -23.13 -6.65 22.21
CA ASN A 53 -23.04 -7.04 23.63
C ASN A 53 -22.27 -6.01 24.50
N ASP A 54 -21.48 -5.12 23.91
CA ASP A 54 -20.64 -4.15 24.61
C ASP A 54 -21.25 -2.74 24.68
N ILE A 55 -22.42 -2.51 24.08
CA ILE A 55 -23.10 -1.21 24.06
C ILE A 55 -23.28 -0.64 25.47
N SER A 56 -23.74 -1.46 26.41
CA SER A 56 -23.95 -1.05 27.80
C SER A 56 -22.66 -0.66 28.52
N ARG A 57 -21.52 -1.24 28.12
CA ARG A 57 -20.20 -0.84 28.62
C ARG A 57 -19.79 0.49 28.01
N PHE A 58 -19.93 0.65 26.69
CA PHE A 58 -19.60 1.89 26.01
C PHE A 58 -20.42 3.09 26.51
N LYS A 59 -21.74 2.92 26.71
CA LYS A 59 -22.62 3.97 27.25
C LYS A 59 -22.21 4.45 28.65
N ARG A 60 -21.52 3.63 29.44
CA ARG A 60 -21.01 3.98 30.78
C ARG A 60 -19.69 4.74 30.74
N LEU A 61 -19.01 4.82 29.60
CA LEU A 61 -17.79 5.61 29.47
C LEU A 61 -18.11 7.10 29.44
N THR A 62 -17.59 7.83 30.41
CA THR A 62 -17.76 9.29 30.53
C THR A 62 -17.01 10.05 29.45
N TYR A 63 -15.91 9.49 28.96
CA TYR A 63 -15.05 10.05 27.92
C TYR A 63 -15.36 9.51 26.51
N ARG A 64 -16.50 8.84 26.29
CA ARG A 64 -16.83 8.19 25.00
C ARG A 64 -16.83 9.14 23.79
N THR A 65 -17.01 10.44 24.00
CA THR A 65 -16.98 11.46 22.94
C THR A 65 -15.55 11.90 22.59
N LYS A 66 -14.53 11.29 23.21
CA LYS A 66 -13.11 11.56 22.97
C LYS A 66 -12.48 10.61 21.97
N PHE A 67 -13.20 9.55 21.61
CA PHE A 67 -12.85 8.72 20.46
C PHE A 67 -13.23 9.46 19.19
N ALA A 68 -12.25 9.65 18.31
CA ALA A 68 -12.47 10.22 16.98
C ALA A 68 -13.33 9.28 16.12
N TYR A 69 -13.07 7.97 16.23
CA TYR A 69 -13.69 6.95 15.41
C TYR A 69 -14.28 5.84 16.28
N VAL A 70 -15.61 5.71 16.19
CA VAL A 70 -16.35 4.69 16.92
C VAL A 70 -17.22 3.95 15.92
N ASN A 71 -16.84 2.70 15.65
CA ASN A 71 -17.55 1.79 14.76
C ASN A 71 -18.65 1.07 15.54
N TYR A 72 -19.81 0.93 14.91
CA TYR A 72 -20.91 0.13 15.42
C TYR A 72 -21.32 -0.90 14.38
N GLU A 73 -21.32 -2.16 14.78
CA GLU A 73 -21.67 -3.29 13.90
C GLU A 73 -23.20 -3.50 13.86
N VAL A 74 -23.74 -3.59 12.65
CA VAL A 74 -25.18 -3.78 12.39
C VAL A 74 -25.40 -5.12 11.71
N GLU A 75 -25.97 -6.07 12.43
CA GLU A 75 -26.29 -7.41 11.93
C GLU A 75 -27.71 -7.50 11.37
N ILE A 76 -28.63 -6.69 11.90
CA ILE A 76 -30.04 -6.62 11.51
C ILE A 76 -30.53 -5.17 11.56
N GLU A 77 -31.55 -4.81 10.79
CA GLU A 77 -31.99 -3.42 10.63
C GLU A 77 -32.50 -2.81 11.96
N SER A 78 -32.97 -3.65 12.88
CA SER A 78 -33.39 -3.22 14.23
C SER A 78 -32.23 -2.68 15.10
N ASP A 79 -30.98 -3.01 14.79
CA ASP A 79 -29.82 -2.55 15.57
C ASP A 79 -29.50 -1.06 15.32
N LEU A 80 -29.99 -0.47 14.22
CA LEU A 80 -29.91 0.98 13.97
C LEU A 80 -30.56 1.82 15.08
N ASN A 81 -31.60 1.29 15.75
CA ASN A 81 -32.27 1.96 16.87
C ASN A 81 -31.43 1.97 18.16
N LYS A 82 -30.38 1.15 18.23
CA LYS A 82 -29.58 0.95 19.44
C LYS A 82 -28.27 1.75 19.41
N ILE A 83 -27.95 2.37 18.27
CA ILE A 83 -26.73 3.14 18.05
C ILE A 83 -26.64 4.28 19.07
N PRO A 84 -25.64 4.26 19.97
CA PRO A 84 -25.46 5.34 20.94
C PRO A 84 -24.95 6.64 20.28
N ASN A 85 -25.23 7.76 20.94
CA ASN A 85 -24.57 9.03 20.62
C ASN A 85 -23.05 8.90 20.79
N GLY A 86 -22.31 9.42 19.80
CA GLY A 86 -20.84 9.31 19.72
C GLY A 86 -20.34 8.26 18.75
N VAL A 87 -21.21 7.40 18.20
CA VAL A 87 -20.87 6.52 17.05
C VAL A 87 -20.72 7.36 15.79
N THR A 88 -19.55 7.35 15.18
CA THR A 88 -19.28 8.11 13.95
C THR A 88 -19.34 7.23 12.71
N ARG A 89 -19.16 5.91 12.86
CA ARG A 89 -19.08 4.95 11.76
C ARG A 89 -20.02 3.77 11.99
N ILE A 90 -20.78 3.38 10.98
CA ILE A 90 -21.60 2.16 10.96
C ILE A 90 -20.95 1.16 10.00
N ILE A 91 -20.86 -0.09 10.44
CA ILE A 91 -20.42 -1.21 9.60
C ILE A 91 -21.55 -2.25 9.63
N PHE A 92 -22.16 -2.51 8.48
CA PHE A 92 -23.08 -3.63 8.37
C PHE A 92 -22.29 -4.92 8.21
N ASP A 93 -22.73 -5.98 8.89
CA ASP A 93 -22.11 -7.30 8.82
C ASP A 93 -22.13 -7.85 7.38
N ASN A 94 -21.20 -8.77 7.08
CA ASN A 94 -21.05 -9.37 5.75
C ASN A 94 -22.28 -10.13 5.26
N TYR A 95 -23.15 -10.60 6.15
CA TYR A 95 -24.38 -11.32 5.80
C TYR A 95 -25.63 -10.42 5.82
N PHE A 96 -25.48 -9.13 6.16
CA PHE A 96 -26.61 -8.20 6.18
C PHE A 96 -27.14 -7.95 4.76
N ASP A 97 -28.40 -8.33 4.53
CA ASP A 97 -29.10 -8.10 3.25
C ASP A 97 -30.58 -7.73 3.48
N GLU A 98 -30.89 -7.11 4.62
CA GLU A 98 -32.24 -6.61 4.91
C GLU A 98 -32.46 -5.24 4.23
N THR A 99 -33.70 -4.97 3.81
CA THR A 99 -34.09 -3.63 3.35
C THR A 99 -33.96 -2.63 4.50
N ILE A 100 -33.28 -1.51 4.26
CA ILE A 100 -33.18 -0.42 5.24
C ILE A 100 -34.27 0.60 4.99
N THR A 101 -35.19 0.69 5.94
CA THR A 101 -36.29 1.66 5.96
C THR A 101 -36.06 2.77 6.99
N LYS A 102 -35.14 2.56 7.93
CA LYS A 102 -34.83 3.50 9.01
C LYS A 102 -33.80 4.53 8.58
N MET A 103 -34.00 5.76 9.07
CA MET A 103 -33.03 6.84 8.92
C MET A 103 -31.74 6.52 9.69
N ILE A 104 -30.61 6.83 9.07
CA ILE A 104 -29.32 6.77 9.76
C ILE A 104 -29.23 7.92 10.77
N PRO A 105 -28.67 7.70 11.98
CA PRO A 105 -28.50 8.76 12.96
C PRO A 105 -27.63 9.92 12.44
N ASN A 106 -28.04 11.17 12.70
CA ASN A 106 -27.42 12.39 12.18
C ASN A 106 -25.97 12.67 12.65
N HIS A 107 -25.43 11.89 13.58
CA HIS A 107 -24.04 12.00 14.04
C HIS A 107 -23.11 10.98 13.37
N VAL A 108 -23.66 10.08 12.54
CA VAL A 108 -22.89 9.11 11.75
C VAL A 108 -22.46 9.78 10.45
N THR A 109 -21.17 9.68 10.16
CA THR A 109 -20.55 10.26 8.96
C THR A 109 -19.99 9.21 8.01
N HIS A 110 -19.78 7.96 8.46
CA HIS A 110 -19.29 6.87 7.63
C HIS A 110 -20.22 5.66 7.71
N ILE A 111 -20.47 5.05 6.55
CA ILE A 111 -21.21 3.80 6.45
C ILE A 111 -20.46 2.86 5.53
N THR A 112 -20.27 1.63 5.99
CA THR A 112 -19.74 0.52 5.20
C THR A 112 -20.75 -0.61 5.21
N PHE A 113 -21.18 -1.05 4.04
CA PHE A 113 -21.97 -2.25 3.87
C PHE A 113 -21.08 -3.48 3.75
N GLY A 114 -21.48 -4.57 4.40
CA GLY A 114 -20.80 -5.86 4.28
C GLY A 114 -21.00 -6.51 2.92
N GLU A 115 -20.24 -7.59 2.67
CA GLU A 115 -20.11 -8.25 1.36
C GLU A 115 -21.42 -8.68 0.70
N GLY A 116 -22.40 -9.16 1.46
CA GLY A 116 -23.65 -9.73 0.96
C GLY A 116 -24.75 -8.73 0.62
N PHE A 117 -24.62 -7.46 1.02
CA PHE A 117 -25.70 -6.48 0.88
C PHE A 117 -26.02 -6.18 -0.61
N ASN A 118 -27.26 -6.39 -1.02
CA ASN A 118 -27.71 -6.17 -2.39
C ASN A 118 -29.19 -5.75 -2.47
N GLN A 119 -29.69 -5.02 -1.47
CA GLN A 119 -31.04 -4.46 -1.48
C GLN A 119 -31.10 -3.06 -2.10
N LEU A 120 -32.27 -2.68 -2.60
CA LEU A 120 -32.55 -1.30 -3.01
C LEU A 120 -32.45 -0.36 -1.81
N ILE A 121 -31.93 0.85 -2.04
CA ILE A 121 -31.77 1.86 -0.99
C ILE A 121 -32.50 3.15 -1.38
N ASP A 122 -33.27 3.69 -0.43
CA ASP A 122 -33.67 5.09 -0.48
C ASP A 122 -32.51 5.97 -0.02
N ASN A 123 -31.89 6.69 -0.96
CA ASN A 123 -30.72 7.53 -0.71
C ASN A 123 -30.95 8.62 0.36
N LYS A 124 -32.21 8.95 0.68
CA LYS A 124 -32.55 9.94 1.72
C LYS A 124 -32.13 9.52 3.12
N ILE A 125 -31.87 8.23 3.36
CA ILE A 125 -31.45 7.73 4.67
C ILE A 125 -30.04 8.23 5.07
N PHE A 126 -29.22 8.69 4.11
CA PHE A 126 -27.81 9.05 4.31
C PHE A 126 -27.53 10.55 4.54
N ASN A 127 -28.44 11.28 5.20
CA ASN A 127 -28.48 12.76 5.16
C ASN A 127 -27.20 13.54 5.56
N ARG A 128 -26.30 12.95 6.36
CA ARG A 128 -25.05 13.54 6.87
C ARG A 128 -23.85 12.64 6.66
N VAL A 129 -24.05 11.56 5.92
CA VAL A 129 -22.99 10.62 5.59
C VAL A 129 -22.06 11.30 4.61
N GLU A 130 -20.77 11.30 4.92
CA GLU A 130 -19.71 11.83 4.09
C GLU A 130 -18.99 10.71 3.33
N HIS A 131 -18.90 9.51 3.93
CA HIS A 131 -18.26 8.34 3.36
C HIS A 131 -19.26 7.18 3.28
N LEU A 132 -19.52 6.72 2.07
CA LEU A 132 -20.42 5.61 1.80
C LEU A 132 -19.69 4.53 1.01
N SER A 133 -19.63 3.34 1.58
CA SER A 133 -18.98 2.18 0.96
C SER A 133 -19.95 1.01 0.85
N PHE A 134 -20.07 0.46 -0.35
CA PHE A 134 -20.86 -0.72 -0.65
C PHE A 134 -19.99 -1.97 -0.69
N GLY A 135 -20.50 -3.07 -0.15
CA GLY A 135 -19.83 -4.37 -0.17
C GLY A 135 -19.90 -5.07 -1.52
N TYR A 136 -19.20 -6.19 -1.62
CA TYR A 136 -18.93 -6.95 -2.85
C TYR A 136 -20.15 -7.17 -3.76
N SER A 137 -21.30 -7.58 -3.21
CA SER A 137 -22.46 -8.06 -3.99
C SER A 137 -23.39 -6.96 -4.49
N PHE A 138 -23.20 -5.70 -4.05
CA PHE A 138 -24.15 -4.63 -4.35
C PHE A 138 -24.17 -4.32 -5.86
N ASN A 139 -25.33 -4.53 -6.49
CA ASN A 139 -25.54 -4.27 -7.92
C ASN A 139 -26.96 -3.77 -8.23
N GLN A 140 -27.59 -3.11 -7.25
CA GLN A 140 -28.89 -2.48 -7.43
C GLN A 140 -28.75 -1.11 -8.10
N PRO A 141 -29.76 -0.66 -8.86
CA PRO A 141 -29.75 0.68 -9.43
C PRO A 141 -29.80 1.74 -8.32
N ILE A 142 -28.93 2.74 -8.39
CA ILE A 142 -29.02 3.95 -7.58
C ILE A 142 -29.86 4.94 -8.39
N THR A 143 -31.12 5.11 -8.01
CA THR A 143 -32.12 5.80 -8.86
C THR A 143 -32.22 7.30 -8.63
N ASP A 144 -31.85 7.75 -7.42
CA ASP A 144 -31.81 9.17 -7.05
C ASP A 144 -30.36 9.68 -6.90
N ILE A 145 -30.17 10.99 -6.97
CA ILE A 145 -28.88 11.60 -6.64
C ILE A 145 -28.56 11.30 -5.17
N LEU A 146 -27.35 10.82 -4.89
CA LEU A 146 -26.88 10.63 -3.51
C LEU A 146 -26.82 11.96 -2.75
N PRO A 147 -26.94 11.98 -1.41
CA PRO A 147 -26.92 13.22 -0.64
C PRO A 147 -25.68 14.08 -0.88
N GLN A 148 -25.85 15.41 -0.86
CA GLN A 148 -24.77 16.38 -1.10
C GLN A 148 -23.67 16.36 -0.04
N SER A 149 -23.89 15.69 1.10
CA SER A 149 -22.87 15.48 2.13
C SER A 149 -21.80 14.47 1.71
N ILE A 150 -22.08 13.59 0.74
CA ILE A 150 -21.15 12.53 0.34
C ILE A 150 -19.94 13.14 -0.39
N LYS A 151 -18.76 12.92 0.19
CA LYS A 151 -17.45 13.30 -0.35
C LYS A 151 -16.72 12.09 -0.92
N HIS A 152 -16.94 10.91 -0.33
CA HIS A 152 -16.26 9.67 -0.67
C HIS A 152 -17.26 8.56 -0.92
N LEU A 153 -17.22 7.97 -2.12
CA LEU A 153 -18.11 6.89 -2.52
C LEU A 153 -17.30 5.69 -3.01
N VAL A 154 -17.58 4.52 -2.45
CA VAL A 154 -17.08 3.23 -2.93
C VAL A 154 -18.26 2.37 -3.33
N LEU A 155 -18.31 1.97 -4.59
CA LEU A 155 -19.34 1.08 -5.12
C LEU A 155 -18.83 -0.36 -5.06
N GLY A 156 -19.75 -1.30 -4.81
CA GLY A 156 -19.42 -2.71 -4.62
C GLY A 156 -18.83 -3.37 -5.86
N ASN A 157 -18.02 -4.42 -5.69
CA ASN A 157 -17.30 -5.11 -6.77
C ASN A 157 -18.23 -5.57 -7.90
N SER A 158 -19.44 -6.03 -7.58
CA SER A 158 -20.42 -6.49 -8.57
C SER A 158 -21.21 -5.36 -9.26
N PHE A 159 -21.00 -4.09 -8.87
CA PHE A 159 -21.79 -2.97 -9.36
C PHE A 159 -21.52 -2.68 -10.84
N ASN A 160 -22.51 -2.93 -11.70
CA ASN A 160 -22.43 -2.64 -13.14
C ASN A 160 -23.70 -1.94 -13.63
N ARG A 161 -24.14 -0.91 -12.90
CA ARG A 161 -25.31 -0.09 -13.26
C ARG A 161 -24.90 1.29 -13.73
N SER A 162 -25.79 1.92 -14.49
CA SER A 162 -25.56 3.29 -14.97
C SER A 162 -25.40 4.26 -13.80
N ILE A 163 -24.42 5.15 -13.92
CA ILE A 163 -24.12 6.21 -12.94
C ILE A 163 -24.76 7.55 -13.31
N LYS A 164 -25.67 7.55 -14.29
CA LYS A 164 -26.35 8.75 -14.75
C LYS A 164 -27.17 9.37 -13.62
N ASN A 165 -26.85 10.62 -13.27
CA ASN A 165 -27.50 11.37 -12.19
C ASN A 165 -27.39 10.71 -10.80
N VAL A 166 -26.35 9.91 -10.56
CA VAL A 166 -26.12 9.27 -9.26
C VAL A 166 -25.22 10.13 -8.36
N LEU A 167 -24.13 10.65 -8.93
CA LEU A 167 -23.07 11.31 -8.18
C LEU A 167 -23.45 12.77 -7.82
N PRO A 168 -23.30 13.18 -6.55
CA PRO A 168 -23.55 14.56 -6.14
C PRO A 168 -22.42 15.49 -6.62
N SER A 169 -22.69 16.79 -6.71
CA SER A 169 -21.77 17.75 -7.33
C SER A 169 -20.52 18.08 -6.50
N HIS A 170 -20.45 17.59 -5.26
CA HIS A 170 -19.36 17.86 -4.30
C HIS A 170 -18.51 16.62 -4.00
N VAL A 171 -18.82 15.46 -4.57
CA VAL A 171 -18.04 14.24 -4.34
C VAL A 171 -16.61 14.44 -4.84
N GLU A 172 -15.63 14.08 -4.03
CA GLU A 172 -14.21 14.27 -4.30
C GLU A 172 -13.51 12.95 -4.63
N TYR A 173 -14.05 11.83 -4.17
CA TYR A 173 -13.53 10.49 -4.39
C TYR A 173 -14.64 9.53 -4.83
N VAL A 174 -14.38 8.78 -5.91
CA VAL A 174 -15.23 7.68 -6.35
C VAL A 174 -14.36 6.46 -6.69
N SER A 175 -14.68 5.32 -6.09
CA SER A 175 -14.16 4.01 -6.49
C SER A 175 -15.29 3.15 -7.03
N PHE A 176 -15.10 2.64 -8.24
CA PHE A 176 -15.96 1.66 -8.88
C PHE A 176 -15.44 0.26 -8.59
N GLY A 177 -16.36 -0.66 -8.31
CA GLY A 177 -16.03 -2.07 -8.14
C GLY A 177 -15.68 -2.77 -9.45
N ASP A 178 -15.05 -3.95 -9.33
CA ASP A 178 -14.40 -4.69 -10.41
C ASP A 178 -15.25 -4.86 -11.69
N SER A 179 -16.52 -5.19 -11.56
CA SER A 179 -17.42 -5.43 -12.70
C SER A 179 -17.99 -4.17 -13.36
N PHE A 180 -17.59 -2.97 -12.96
CA PHE A 180 -18.12 -1.74 -13.55
C PHE A 180 -17.60 -1.52 -14.98
N ASP A 181 -18.48 -1.68 -15.97
CA ASP A 181 -18.19 -1.40 -17.38
C ASP A 181 -19.30 -0.56 -18.04
N GLN A 182 -19.72 0.52 -17.37
CA GLN A 182 -20.70 1.46 -17.93
C GLN A 182 -20.07 2.73 -18.49
N PRO A 183 -20.67 3.36 -19.51
CA PRO A 183 -20.22 4.64 -20.03
C PRO A 183 -20.25 5.76 -18.97
N ILE A 184 -19.19 6.59 -18.95
CA ILE A 184 -19.01 7.68 -17.97
C ILE A 184 -19.28 9.09 -18.52
N LYS A 185 -19.66 9.19 -19.80
CA LYS A 185 -19.80 10.47 -20.51
C LYS A 185 -20.78 11.41 -19.81
N GLY A 186 -20.26 12.50 -19.25
CA GLY A 186 -21.05 13.55 -18.60
C GLY A 186 -21.66 13.13 -17.26
N HIS A 187 -21.14 12.07 -16.63
CA HIS A 187 -21.66 11.55 -15.36
C HIS A 187 -20.71 11.71 -14.17
N LEU A 188 -19.45 12.09 -14.42
CA LEU A 188 -18.48 12.42 -13.37
C LEU A 188 -18.54 13.93 -13.03
N PRO A 189 -18.63 14.31 -11.75
CA PRO A 189 -18.75 15.70 -11.32
C PRO A 189 -17.41 16.46 -11.36
N GLN A 190 -17.47 17.79 -11.51
CA GLN A 190 -16.28 18.66 -11.62
C GLN A 190 -15.56 18.92 -10.28
N SER A 191 -16.06 18.39 -9.17
CA SER A 191 -15.37 18.38 -7.87
C SER A 191 -14.42 17.19 -7.70
N LEU A 192 -14.56 16.16 -8.56
CA LEU A 192 -13.90 14.87 -8.38
C LEU A 192 -12.37 15.01 -8.50
N LYS A 193 -11.66 14.61 -7.44
CA LYS A 193 -10.20 14.64 -7.34
C LYS A 193 -9.59 13.26 -7.56
N HIS A 194 -10.26 12.20 -7.13
CA HIS A 194 -9.80 10.82 -7.21
C HIS A 194 -10.86 9.95 -7.90
N VAL A 195 -10.43 9.16 -8.87
CA VAL A 195 -11.27 8.14 -9.48
C VAL A 195 -10.52 6.82 -9.62
N ILE A 196 -11.17 5.75 -9.18
CA ILE A 196 -10.72 4.37 -9.38
C ILE A 196 -11.78 3.66 -10.21
N PHE A 197 -11.40 3.19 -11.40
CA PHE A 197 -12.26 2.37 -12.25
C PHE A 197 -12.11 0.89 -11.89
N GLY A 198 -13.21 0.14 -12.03
CA GLY A 198 -13.25 -1.31 -11.86
C GLY A 198 -12.44 -2.04 -12.92
N GLU A 199 -12.04 -3.28 -12.63
CA GLU A 199 -11.24 -4.16 -13.49
C GLU A 199 -11.79 -4.26 -14.93
N GLU A 200 -13.10 -4.46 -15.09
CA GLU A 200 -13.77 -4.64 -16.39
C GLU A 200 -13.95 -3.33 -17.18
N PHE A 201 -13.66 -2.16 -16.59
CA PHE A 201 -13.91 -0.87 -17.25
C PHE A 201 -13.11 -0.71 -18.54
N ASN A 202 -13.81 -0.67 -19.69
CA ASN A 202 -13.18 -0.58 -21.00
C ASN A 202 -13.92 0.36 -21.96
N HIS A 203 -14.29 1.55 -21.48
CA HIS A 203 -14.89 2.61 -22.31
C HIS A 203 -13.89 3.71 -22.70
N PRO A 204 -14.08 4.37 -23.86
CA PRO A 204 -13.32 5.57 -24.20
C PRO A 204 -13.51 6.69 -23.17
N ILE A 205 -12.44 7.43 -22.88
CA ILE A 205 -12.43 8.47 -21.82
C ILE A 205 -12.28 9.92 -22.35
N LYS A 206 -12.07 10.09 -23.66
CA LYS A 206 -11.74 11.39 -24.25
C LYS A 206 -12.88 12.40 -24.03
N GLY A 207 -12.59 13.45 -23.25
CA GLY A 207 -13.56 14.49 -22.91
C GLY A 207 -14.62 14.05 -21.89
N HIS A 208 -14.37 12.99 -21.13
CA HIS A 208 -15.31 12.47 -20.11
C HIS A 208 -14.77 12.58 -18.68
N LEU A 209 -13.47 12.84 -18.53
CA LEU A 209 -12.83 13.06 -17.24
C LEU A 209 -12.92 14.54 -16.81
N PRO A 210 -13.31 14.84 -15.55
CA PRO A 210 -13.41 16.20 -15.04
C PRO A 210 -12.04 16.88 -14.87
N GLN A 211 -12.01 18.21 -14.95
CA GLN A 211 -10.75 18.99 -14.95
C GLN A 211 -10.04 19.04 -13.59
N SER A 212 -10.78 18.79 -12.51
CA SER A 212 -10.31 18.76 -11.12
C SER A 212 -9.51 17.51 -10.74
N LEU A 213 -9.50 16.48 -11.59
CA LEU A 213 -8.88 15.20 -11.27
C LEU A 213 -7.39 15.34 -11.03
N LYS A 214 -6.94 14.70 -9.94
CA LYS A 214 -5.56 14.56 -9.53
C LYS A 214 -5.07 13.13 -9.65
N HIS A 215 -5.91 12.15 -9.32
CA HIS A 215 -5.52 10.74 -9.27
C HIS A 215 -6.50 9.88 -10.08
N ILE A 216 -5.95 9.05 -10.96
CA ILE A 216 -6.72 8.15 -11.82
C ILE A 216 -6.12 6.74 -11.78
N ARG A 217 -6.91 5.76 -11.35
CA ARG A 217 -6.62 4.33 -11.55
C ARG A 217 -7.58 3.77 -12.58
N PHE A 218 -7.03 3.29 -13.69
CA PHE A 218 -7.82 2.62 -14.73
C PHE A 218 -7.97 1.13 -14.43
N GLY A 219 -9.08 0.56 -14.90
CA GLY A 219 -9.36 -0.87 -14.84
C GLY A 219 -8.34 -1.74 -15.57
N GLU A 220 -8.34 -3.03 -15.25
CA GLU A 220 -7.49 -4.04 -15.88
C GLU A 220 -7.74 -4.19 -17.36
N GLU A 221 -8.98 -4.05 -17.83
CA GLU A 221 -9.33 -4.19 -19.24
C GLU A 221 -9.12 -2.92 -20.07
N PHE A 222 -8.90 -1.77 -19.41
CA PHE A 222 -8.82 -0.48 -20.09
C PHE A 222 -7.70 -0.44 -21.14
N ASN A 223 -8.09 -0.34 -22.42
CA ASN A 223 -7.11 -0.34 -23.51
C ASN A 223 -7.45 0.66 -24.63
N HIS A 224 -8.05 1.80 -24.27
CA HIS A 224 -8.40 2.86 -25.23
C HIS A 224 -7.27 3.89 -25.42
N PRO A 225 -7.21 4.58 -26.58
CA PRO A 225 -6.25 5.67 -26.78
C PRO A 225 -6.45 6.83 -25.80
N ILE A 226 -5.35 7.37 -25.27
CA ILE A 226 -5.37 8.46 -24.28
C ILE A 226 -5.01 9.84 -24.85
N LYS A 227 -4.90 9.98 -26.17
CA LYS A 227 -4.55 11.26 -26.81
C LYS A 227 -5.57 12.35 -26.46
N ASN A 228 -5.11 13.40 -25.79
CA ASN A 228 -5.93 14.52 -25.30
C ASN A 228 -7.08 14.08 -24.38
N ALA A 229 -6.92 12.96 -23.68
CA ALA A 229 -7.98 12.41 -22.81
C ALA A 229 -7.72 12.68 -21.32
N ILE A 230 -6.46 12.84 -20.92
CA ILE A 230 -6.05 13.08 -19.53
C ILE A 230 -6.18 14.58 -19.19
N PRO A 231 -6.88 14.95 -18.09
CA PRO A 231 -6.97 16.34 -17.64
C PRO A 231 -5.61 16.98 -17.26
N PRO A 232 -5.50 18.32 -17.29
CA PRO A 232 -4.23 19.04 -17.17
C PRO A 232 -3.62 19.06 -15.76
N HIS A 233 -4.39 18.74 -14.73
CA HIS A 233 -3.97 18.79 -13.32
C HIS A 233 -3.75 17.41 -12.70
N VAL A 234 -3.75 16.34 -13.50
CA VAL A 234 -3.52 14.98 -13.00
C VAL A 234 -2.08 14.84 -12.53
N GLU A 235 -1.92 14.37 -11.30
CA GLU A 235 -0.67 14.18 -10.59
C GLU A 235 -0.25 12.70 -10.56
N SER A 236 -1.22 11.76 -10.58
CA SER A 236 -0.96 10.31 -10.53
C SER A 236 -1.86 9.53 -11.49
N ILE A 237 -1.24 8.61 -12.25
CA ILE A 237 -1.95 7.70 -13.15
C ILE A 237 -1.45 6.28 -12.95
N VAL A 238 -2.39 5.35 -12.77
CA VAL A 238 -2.13 3.92 -12.80
C VAL A 238 -2.92 3.31 -13.96
N PHE A 239 -2.19 2.73 -14.91
CA PHE A 239 -2.73 1.78 -15.86
C PHE A 239 -2.47 0.37 -15.34
N ASN A 240 -3.52 -0.44 -15.19
CA ASN A 240 -3.41 -1.85 -14.86
C ASN A 240 -3.14 -2.69 -16.13
N ASP A 241 -3.65 -3.92 -16.19
CA ASP A 241 -3.12 -5.00 -17.01
C ASP A 241 -3.14 -4.78 -18.53
N SER A 242 -4.26 -4.42 -19.14
CA SER A 242 -4.45 -4.51 -20.60
C SER A 242 -3.91 -3.31 -21.39
N PHE A 243 -3.58 -2.20 -20.72
CA PHE A 243 -3.23 -0.97 -21.41
C PHE A 243 -1.93 -1.12 -22.22
N ASN A 244 -2.06 -1.05 -23.54
CA ASN A 244 -0.92 -1.14 -24.45
C ASN A 244 -1.08 -0.21 -25.66
N LYS A 245 -1.43 1.05 -25.39
CA LYS A 245 -1.56 2.11 -26.41
C LYS A 245 -0.38 3.09 -26.37
N PRO A 246 -0.13 3.85 -27.45
CA PRO A 246 0.92 4.87 -27.46
C PRO A 246 0.67 5.94 -26.39
N ILE A 247 1.75 6.41 -25.76
CA ILE A 247 1.71 7.39 -24.65
C ILE A 247 2.47 8.70 -24.94
N LYS A 248 3.17 8.79 -26.08
CA LYS A 248 4.06 9.92 -26.38
C LYS A 248 3.30 11.25 -26.47
N GLY A 249 3.63 12.18 -25.59
CA GLY A 249 3.08 13.54 -25.58
C GLY A 249 1.64 13.65 -25.08
N TYR A 250 1.15 12.64 -24.35
CA TYR A 250 -0.26 12.59 -23.89
C TYR A 250 -0.46 12.84 -22.40
N PHE A 251 0.63 13.00 -21.63
CA PHE A 251 0.58 13.25 -20.20
C PHE A 251 0.73 14.75 -19.88
N PRO A 252 0.04 15.24 -18.83
CA PRO A 252 0.18 16.61 -18.37
C PRO A 252 1.54 16.84 -17.69
N GLN A 253 1.95 18.11 -17.58
CA GLN A 253 3.19 18.51 -16.91
C GLN A 253 3.07 18.53 -15.37
N THR A 254 1.92 18.14 -14.81
CA THR A 254 1.71 17.94 -13.38
C THR A 254 1.94 16.50 -12.95
N LEU A 255 2.10 15.56 -13.89
CA LEU A 255 2.20 14.13 -13.59
C LEU A 255 3.50 13.83 -12.85
N THR A 256 3.40 13.29 -11.65
CA THR A 256 4.53 12.91 -10.78
C THR A 256 4.64 11.40 -10.59
N HIS A 257 3.51 10.68 -10.64
CA HIS A 257 3.47 9.23 -10.44
C HIS A 257 2.85 8.55 -11.66
N LEU A 258 3.55 7.56 -12.21
CA LEU A 258 3.11 6.81 -13.38
C LEU A 258 3.39 5.31 -13.22
N THR A 259 2.32 4.52 -13.25
CA THR A 259 2.39 3.06 -13.38
C THR A 259 1.90 2.64 -14.76
N LEU A 260 2.72 1.86 -15.45
CA LEU A 260 2.42 1.23 -16.73
C LEU A 260 2.29 -0.27 -16.51
N GLY A 261 1.05 -0.77 -16.52
CA GLY A 261 0.69 -2.13 -16.10
C GLY A 261 1.11 -3.27 -17.03
N CYS A 262 0.67 -4.48 -16.68
CA CYS A 262 1.25 -5.74 -17.11
C CYS A 262 1.52 -5.87 -18.62
N ASN A 263 0.58 -5.50 -19.50
CA ASN A 263 0.73 -5.70 -20.94
C ASN A 263 1.41 -4.53 -21.66
N PHE A 264 1.80 -3.47 -20.95
CA PHE A 264 2.48 -2.33 -21.56
C PHE A 264 3.90 -2.72 -22.00
N ASN A 265 4.10 -2.90 -23.31
CA ASN A 265 5.40 -3.32 -23.85
C ASN A 265 5.80 -2.51 -25.09
N ARG A 266 5.72 -1.18 -24.97
CA ARG A 266 6.05 -0.20 -26.03
C ARG A 266 7.31 0.59 -25.73
N LEU A 267 7.89 1.17 -26.78
CA LEU A 267 8.98 2.12 -26.65
C LEU A 267 8.50 3.40 -25.95
N VAL A 268 9.27 3.86 -24.97
CA VAL A 268 8.94 5.04 -24.14
C VAL A 268 9.79 6.29 -24.46
N TYR A 269 10.37 6.36 -25.65
CA TYR A 269 11.21 7.49 -26.06
C TYR A 269 10.48 8.83 -26.00
N ASN A 270 10.99 9.75 -25.18
CA ASN A 270 10.43 11.07 -24.91
C ASN A 270 8.92 11.02 -24.61
N SER A 271 8.47 9.94 -23.95
CA SER A 271 7.05 9.71 -23.67
C SER A 271 6.67 9.97 -22.22
N ILE A 272 7.64 9.91 -21.31
CA ILE A 272 7.47 10.13 -19.88
C ILE A 272 7.87 11.59 -19.58
N PRO A 273 7.00 12.42 -18.99
CA PRO A 273 7.32 13.81 -18.65
C PRO A 273 8.47 13.92 -17.66
N SER A 274 9.22 15.03 -17.72
CA SER A 274 10.32 15.34 -16.79
C SER A 274 9.86 15.75 -15.38
N THR A 275 8.57 15.65 -15.10
CA THR A 275 7.97 15.87 -13.77
C THR A 275 7.74 14.56 -13.02
N VAL A 276 7.84 13.42 -13.71
CA VAL A 276 7.62 12.09 -13.10
C VAL A 276 8.78 11.79 -12.14
N THR A 277 8.45 11.51 -10.89
CA THR A 277 9.39 11.14 -9.82
C THR A 277 9.28 9.64 -9.48
N HIS A 278 8.10 9.05 -9.65
CA HIS A 278 7.85 7.63 -9.41
C HIS A 278 7.38 6.97 -10.70
N LEU A 279 8.15 5.99 -11.16
CA LEU A 279 7.89 5.29 -12.40
C LEU A 279 7.94 3.78 -12.20
N THR A 280 6.82 3.14 -12.51
CA THR A 280 6.72 1.68 -12.47
C THR A 280 6.42 1.14 -13.85
N PHE A 281 7.27 0.21 -14.31
CA PHE A 281 6.96 -0.70 -15.39
C PHE A 281 6.59 -2.05 -14.77
N ASP A 282 5.35 -2.48 -14.95
CA ASP A 282 4.87 -3.73 -14.37
C ASP A 282 5.30 -4.95 -15.22
N ARG A 283 4.67 -6.12 -14.99
CA ARG A 283 5.13 -7.45 -15.38
C ARG A 283 5.74 -7.54 -16.78
N GLY A 284 5.01 -7.18 -17.84
CA GLY A 284 5.34 -7.50 -19.24
C GLY A 284 6.24 -6.52 -19.99
N PHE A 285 6.77 -5.50 -19.34
CA PHE A 285 7.68 -4.56 -20.00
C PHE A 285 9.08 -5.17 -20.18
N ASP A 286 9.52 -5.37 -21.43
CA ASP A 286 10.86 -5.88 -21.74
C ASP A 286 11.45 -5.17 -22.98
N ARG A 287 11.54 -3.83 -22.90
CA ARG A 287 12.14 -2.99 -23.96
C ARG A 287 13.40 -2.27 -23.48
N LYS A 288 14.30 -2.00 -24.43
CA LYS A 288 15.52 -1.22 -24.17
C LYS A 288 15.14 0.18 -23.68
N ILE A 289 15.77 0.60 -22.58
CA ILE A 289 15.49 1.86 -21.87
C ILE A 289 16.67 2.85 -21.84
N GLN A 290 17.74 2.58 -22.59
CA GLN A 290 18.93 3.44 -22.63
C GLN A 290 18.57 4.90 -22.95
N ASN A 291 18.89 5.82 -22.04
CA ASN A 291 18.56 7.24 -22.14
C ASN A 291 17.07 7.50 -22.42
N ARG A 292 16.16 6.75 -21.77
CA ARG A 292 14.69 6.88 -21.94
C ARG A 292 13.95 7.29 -20.67
N ILE A 293 14.58 7.20 -19.51
CA ILE A 293 13.99 7.56 -18.22
C ILE A 293 14.40 9.01 -17.86
N PRO A 294 13.47 9.89 -17.47
CA PRO A 294 13.79 11.27 -17.09
C PRO A 294 14.68 11.39 -15.83
N GLN A 295 15.49 12.44 -15.74
CA GLN A 295 16.36 12.76 -14.59
C GLN A 295 15.60 13.24 -13.34
N SER A 296 14.28 13.31 -13.40
CA SER A 296 13.42 13.59 -12.24
C SER A 296 13.05 12.33 -11.46
N VAL A 297 13.22 11.14 -12.06
CA VAL A 297 12.78 9.88 -11.45
C VAL A 297 13.68 9.54 -10.26
N THR A 298 13.08 9.38 -9.09
CA THR A 298 13.73 8.99 -7.83
C THR A 298 13.41 7.56 -7.44
N HIS A 299 12.23 7.05 -7.83
CA HIS A 299 11.80 5.67 -7.59
C HIS A 299 11.49 5.00 -8.92
N LEU A 300 12.19 3.90 -9.19
CA LEU A 300 12.11 3.18 -10.45
C LEU A 300 11.95 1.68 -10.20
N THR A 301 10.84 1.13 -10.69
CA THR A 301 10.55 -0.31 -10.59
C THR A 301 10.42 -0.93 -11.97
N PHE A 302 11.10 -2.06 -12.16
CA PHE A 302 10.96 -2.95 -13.30
C PHE A 302 10.35 -4.28 -12.87
N GLY A 303 9.22 -4.63 -13.48
CA GLY A 303 8.47 -5.83 -13.18
C GLY A 303 9.10 -7.14 -13.67
N VAL A 304 8.31 -8.20 -13.52
CA VAL A 304 8.68 -9.62 -13.65
C VAL A 304 9.55 -9.94 -14.87
N TYR A 305 9.18 -9.51 -16.07
CA TYR A 305 9.81 -9.96 -17.33
C TYR A 305 10.97 -9.09 -17.82
N PHE A 306 11.24 -7.94 -17.20
CA PHE A 306 12.28 -7.03 -17.67
C PHE A 306 13.67 -7.69 -17.56
N ASN A 307 14.35 -7.86 -18.69
CA ASN A 307 15.70 -8.42 -18.74
C ASN A 307 16.58 -7.78 -19.84
N GLN A 308 16.39 -6.48 -20.08
CA GLN A 308 17.22 -5.75 -21.06
C GLN A 308 18.49 -5.18 -20.42
N PRO A 309 19.60 -5.04 -21.18
CA PRO A 309 20.80 -4.38 -20.69
C PRO A 309 20.51 -2.97 -20.15
N ILE A 310 21.08 -2.67 -18.98
CA ILE A 310 20.84 -1.42 -18.23
C ILE A 310 21.96 -0.37 -18.34
N HIS A 311 22.85 -0.52 -19.33
CA HIS A 311 23.94 0.45 -19.54
C HIS A 311 23.39 1.85 -19.85
N ASN A 312 23.72 2.84 -19.01
CA ASN A 312 23.19 4.21 -19.07
C ASN A 312 21.65 4.28 -19.13
N ALA A 313 20.98 3.31 -18.51
CA ALA A 313 19.53 3.25 -18.48
C ALA A 313 18.92 3.95 -17.27
N ILE A 314 19.62 3.88 -16.12
CA ILE A 314 19.13 4.36 -14.82
C ILE A 314 19.68 5.78 -14.58
N PRO A 315 18.82 6.80 -14.41
CA PRO A 315 19.25 8.17 -14.10
C PRO A 315 19.96 8.28 -12.74
N CYS A 316 20.87 9.26 -12.60
CA CYS A 316 21.59 9.51 -11.35
C CYS A 316 20.74 10.20 -10.26
N SER A 317 19.45 10.44 -10.53
CA SER A 317 18.46 10.88 -9.56
C SER A 317 17.80 9.73 -8.81
N VAL A 318 17.91 8.49 -9.31
CA VAL A 318 17.24 7.32 -8.73
C VAL A 318 17.86 6.98 -7.38
N THR A 319 17.04 6.92 -6.34
CA THR A 319 17.41 6.53 -4.97
C THR A 319 16.85 5.16 -4.59
N HIS A 320 15.71 4.78 -5.16
CA HIS A 320 15.06 3.48 -4.96
C HIS A 320 14.93 2.78 -6.31
N LEU A 321 15.52 1.58 -6.39
CA LEU A 321 15.56 0.80 -7.62
C LEU A 321 15.16 -0.64 -7.36
N GLU A 322 14.25 -1.15 -8.19
CA GLU A 322 13.77 -2.52 -8.11
C GLU A 322 13.83 -3.22 -9.47
N PHE A 323 14.35 -4.45 -9.45
CA PHE A 323 14.41 -5.33 -10.61
C PHE A 323 13.68 -6.64 -10.37
N GLY A 324 12.87 -7.01 -11.35
CA GLY A 324 11.97 -8.15 -11.23
C GLY A 324 12.58 -9.53 -11.44
N TYR A 325 11.72 -10.54 -11.31
CA TYR A 325 12.04 -11.98 -11.27
C TYR A 325 12.95 -12.52 -12.40
N HIS A 326 12.82 -12.02 -13.64
CA HIS A 326 13.62 -12.47 -14.78
C HIS A 326 14.88 -11.65 -15.04
N PHE A 327 15.12 -10.58 -14.26
CA PHE A 327 16.28 -9.74 -14.46
C PHE A 327 17.58 -10.52 -14.19
N ASP A 328 18.46 -10.57 -15.19
CA ASP A 328 19.75 -11.24 -15.09
C ASP A 328 20.78 -10.54 -15.99
N GLN A 329 21.08 -9.27 -15.66
CA GLN A 329 22.02 -8.44 -16.40
C GLN A 329 23.20 -8.01 -15.52
N PRO A 330 24.37 -7.67 -16.10
CA PRO A 330 25.50 -7.14 -15.36
C PRO A 330 25.17 -5.86 -14.60
N LEU A 331 25.45 -5.84 -13.29
CA LEU A 331 25.21 -4.69 -12.42
C LEU A 331 26.39 -3.72 -12.32
N LYS A 332 27.61 -4.26 -12.49
CA LYS A 332 28.84 -3.49 -12.32
C LYS A 332 28.83 -2.25 -13.22
N ASP A 333 29.09 -1.09 -12.63
CA ASP A 333 29.10 0.23 -13.26
C ASP A 333 27.76 0.68 -13.91
N ASN A 334 26.68 -0.10 -13.75
CA ASN A 334 25.36 0.22 -14.31
C ASN A 334 24.34 0.70 -13.28
N ILE A 335 24.63 0.57 -11.98
CA ILE A 335 23.80 1.10 -10.88
C ILE A 335 24.40 2.43 -10.39
N PRO A 336 23.67 3.56 -10.47
CA PRO A 336 24.18 4.86 -10.04
C PRO A 336 24.49 4.91 -8.53
N ASN A 337 25.50 5.72 -8.15
CA ASN A 337 25.87 5.97 -6.74
C ASN A 337 24.82 6.78 -5.95
N SER A 338 23.71 7.18 -6.58
CA SER A 338 22.56 7.78 -5.89
C SER A 338 21.64 6.74 -5.27
N VAL A 339 21.71 5.48 -5.71
CA VAL A 339 20.82 4.41 -5.24
C VAL A 339 21.18 4.04 -3.81
N THR A 340 20.21 4.18 -2.90
CA THR A 340 20.32 3.83 -1.48
C THR A 340 19.51 2.58 -1.13
N HIS A 341 18.42 2.33 -1.86
CA HIS A 341 17.55 1.15 -1.69
C HIS A 341 17.54 0.35 -2.99
N LEU A 342 17.99 -0.90 -2.91
CA LEU A 342 18.07 -1.80 -4.06
C LEU A 342 17.38 -3.13 -3.74
N THR A 343 16.36 -3.46 -4.53
CA THR A 343 15.70 -4.76 -4.51
C THR A 343 15.94 -5.47 -5.83
N ILE A 344 16.40 -6.73 -5.78
CA ILE A 344 16.60 -7.54 -6.97
C ILE A 344 16.07 -8.95 -6.74
N ASP A 345 14.99 -9.29 -7.42
CA ASP A 345 14.39 -10.64 -7.39
C ASP A 345 15.01 -11.61 -8.39
N GLY A 346 15.79 -11.08 -9.33
CA GLY A 346 16.49 -11.81 -10.37
C GLY A 346 17.53 -12.82 -9.86
N LYS A 347 17.98 -13.70 -10.75
CA LYS A 347 18.98 -14.75 -10.43
C LYS A 347 20.37 -14.19 -10.13
N LEU A 348 20.73 -13.06 -10.75
CA LEU A 348 22.01 -12.38 -10.59
C LEU A 348 23.24 -13.26 -10.90
N THR A 349 23.22 -13.99 -12.01
CA THR A 349 24.33 -14.86 -12.44
C THR A 349 25.64 -14.09 -12.67
N TYR A 350 25.57 -12.79 -12.96
CA TYR A 350 26.72 -11.92 -13.20
C TYR A 350 27.23 -11.19 -11.95
N LEU A 351 26.67 -11.46 -10.77
CA LEU A 351 27.09 -10.77 -9.55
C LEU A 351 28.51 -11.18 -9.17
N THR A 352 29.42 -10.21 -9.16
CA THR A 352 30.82 -10.38 -8.76
C THR A 352 31.21 -9.37 -7.69
N LYS A 353 32.40 -9.53 -7.10
CA LYS A 353 32.95 -8.59 -6.13
C LYS A 353 32.91 -7.14 -6.66
N ASN A 354 32.46 -6.22 -5.82
CA ASN A 354 32.31 -4.79 -6.14
C ASN A 354 31.34 -4.47 -7.29
N SER A 355 30.38 -5.34 -7.60
CA SER A 355 29.35 -5.05 -8.62
C SER A 355 28.29 -4.05 -8.16
N LEU A 356 28.16 -3.84 -6.85
CA LEU A 356 27.17 -2.96 -6.24
C LEU A 356 27.85 -1.69 -5.68
N PRO A 357 27.25 -0.49 -5.83
CA PRO A 357 27.83 0.75 -5.31
C PRO A 357 27.78 0.85 -3.78
N ASN A 358 28.76 1.55 -3.20
CA ASN A 358 28.84 1.81 -1.74
C ASN A 358 27.85 2.87 -1.22
N SER A 359 26.86 3.25 -2.03
CA SER A 359 25.76 4.13 -1.61
C SER A 359 24.58 3.35 -1.03
N ILE A 360 24.49 2.04 -1.30
CA ILE A 360 23.34 1.21 -0.91
C ILE A 360 23.34 0.99 0.61
N THR A 361 22.25 1.36 1.26
CA THR A 361 22.01 1.15 2.70
C THR A 361 21.02 0.02 2.96
N HIS A 362 20.04 -0.17 2.05
CA HIS A 362 19.05 -1.24 2.13
C HIS A 362 19.17 -2.11 0.89
N LEU A 363 19.50 -3.39 1.10
CA LEU A 363 19.71 -4.36 0.03
C LEU A 363 18.80 -5.57 0.22
N THR A 364 17.99 -5.85 -0.78
CA THR A 364 17.13 -7.03 -0.82
C THR A 364 17.54 -7.89 -2.01
N PHE A 365 18.00 -9.10 -1.71
CA PHE A 365 18.08 -10.17 -2.70
C PHE A 365 16.83 -11.02 -2.58
N GLY A 366 16.03 -11.06 -3.64
CA GLY A 366 14.77 -11.79 -3.66
C GLY A 366 14.95 -13.28 -3.84
N ASP A 367 13.82 -13.95 -4.08
CA ASP A 367 13.72 -15.39 -3.85
C ASP A 367 14.59 -16.24 -4.77
N ARG A 368 14.96 -15.78 -5.96
CA ARG A 368 15.78 -16.59 -6.88
C ARG A 368 17.27 -16.53 -6.60
N PHE A 369 17.69 -15.64 -5.71
CA PHE A 369 19.10 -15.42 -5.45
C PHE A 369 19.67 -16.57 -4.62
N SER A 370 20.49 -17.41 -5.25
CA SER A 370 21.19 -18.54 -4.62
C SER A 370 22.71 -18.46 -4.77
N ASN A 371 23.23 -17.34 -5.27
CA ASN A 371 24.67 -17.15 -5.46
C ASN A 371 25.37 -16.82 -4.15
N SER A 372 26.70 -17.02 -4.11
CA SER A 372 27.49 -16.62 -2.95
C SER A 372 27.49 -15.10 -2.79
N ILE A 373 27.21 -14.63 -1.58
CA ILE A 373 27.29 -13.19 -1.22
C ILE A 373 28.71 -12.74 -0.86
N LYS A 374 29.72 -13.63 -0.93
CA LYS A 374 31.09 -13.32 -0.52
C LYS A 374 31.62 -12.10 -1.28
N TYR A 375 31.94 -11.04 -0.55
CA TYR A 375 32.44 -9.75 -1.09
C TYR A 375 31.48 -9.01 -2.04
N CYS A 376 30.20 -9.38 -2.08
CA CYS A 376 29.22 -8.74 -2.97
C CYS A 376 28.43 -7.64 -2.28
N ILE A 377 28.30 -7.69 -0.95
CA ILE A 377 27.54 -6.72 -0.16
C ILE A 377 28.41 -5.47 0.12
N PRO A 378 27.98 -4.26 -0.29
CA PRO A 378 28.70 -3.02 0.00
C PRO A 378 28.81 -2.72 1.50
N ARG A 379 29.86 -2.02 1.91
CA ARG A 379 30.11 -1.72 3.34
C ARG A 379 29.08 -0.77 3.96
N SER A 380 28.35 -0.03 3.13
CA SER A 380 27.30 0.92 3.53
C SER A 380 25.99 0.26 3.93
N VAL A 381 25.79 -1.02 3.61
CA VAL A 381 24.54 -1.72 3.89
C VAL A 381 24.32 -1.84 5.40
N THR A 382 23.16 -1.39 5.86
CA THR A 382 22.67 -1.52 7.24
C THR A 382 21.54 -2.54 7.34
N HIS A 383 20.70 -2.64 6.30
CA HIS A 383 19.58 -3.58 6.23
C HIS A 383 19.77 -4.55 5.07
N LEU A 384 19.80 -5.85 5.38
CA LEU A 384 19.96 -6.93 4.41
C LEU A 384 18.77 -7.89 4.46
N THR A 385 18.12 -8.10 3.33
CA THR A 385 17.08 -9.12 3.19
C THR A 385 17.52 -10.19 2.20
N LEU A 386 17.37 -11.46 2.58
CA LEU A 386 17.65 -12.62 1.74
C LEU A 386 16.39 -13.47 1.57
N GLY A 387 15.97 -13.62 0.31
CA GLY A 387 14.81 -14.37 -0.12
C GLY A 387 14.98 -15.89 0.00
N CYS A 388 13.90 -16.62 -0.24
CA CYS A 388 13.75 -17.98 0.26
C CYS A 388 14.64 -19.07 -0.36
N HIS A 389 15.17 -18.91 -1.58
CA HIS A 389 16.09 -19.89 -2.18
C HIS A 389 17.58 -19.58 -1.88
N PHE A 390 17.87 -18.65 -0.97
CA PHE A 390 19.23 -18.48 -0.47
C PHE A 390 19.56 -19.64 0.50
N ASP A 391 20.05 -20.75 -0.05
CA ASP A 391 20.31 -22.00 0.66
C ASP A 391 21.75 -22.16 1.15
N ARG A 392 22.51 -21.06 1.21
CA ARG A 392 23.92 -21.05 1.58
C ARG A 392 24.16 -20.58 3.01
N SER A 393 25.21 -21.12 3.62
CA SER A 393 25.72 -20.70 4.93
C SER A 393 26.10 -19.22 4.94
N LEU A 394 25.56 -18.46 5.89
CA LEU A 394 26.01 -17.10 6.18
C LEU A 394 27.27 -17.16 7.04
N LEU A 395 28.43 -17.08 6.41
CA LEU A 395 29.70 -16.98 7.13
C LEU A 395 29.89 -15.54 7.66
N LYS A 396 30.43 -15.40 8.87
CA LYS A 396 30.65 -14.12 9.58
C LYS A 396 31.38 -13.06 8.74
N ASN A 397 32.26 -13.48 7.83
CA ASN A 397 33.04 -12.59 6.98
C ASN A 397 32.35 -12.18 5.67
N ASN A 398 31.18 -12.75 5.37
CA ASN A 398 30.44 -12.49 4.14
C ASN A 398 29.47 -11.31 4.26
N VAL A 399 29.11 -10.94 5.49
CA VAL A 399 28.23 -9.81 5.79
C VAL A 399 29.05 -8.67 6.40
N PRO A 400 28.96 -7.43 5.90
CA PRO A 400 29.65 -6.30 6.49
C PRO A 400 29.25 -6.05 7.95
N LYS A 401 30.20 -5.63 8.80
CA LYS A 401 29.94 -5.33 10.23
C LYS A 401 28.90 -4.23 10.47
N ASN A 402 28.66 -3.40 9.47
CA ASN A 402 27.70 -2.28 9.54
C ASN A 402 26.25 -2.73 9.34
N VAL A 403 26.02 -3.98 8.92
CA VAL A 403 24.67 -4.54 8.82
C VAL A 403 24.13 -4.70 10.24
N THR A 404 23.11 -3.92 10.57
CA THR A 404 22.43 -3.94 11.87
C THR A 404 21.21 -4.84 11.84
N ASP A 405 20.62 -5.08 10.68
CA ASP A 405 19.36 -5.80 10.54
C ASP A 405 19.42 -6.78 9.37
N ILE A 406 19.15 -8.06 9.65
CA ILE A 406 19.12 -9.14 8.66
C ILE A 406 17.75 -9.81 8.71
N THR A 407 17.07 -9.85 7.56
CA THR A 407 15.82 -10.60 7.38
C THR A 407 16.06 -11.83 6.51
N LEU A 408 15.64 -13.00 7.00
CA LEU A 408 15.75 -14.29 6.29
C LEU A 408 14.37 -14.90 6.07
N TYR A 409 14.08 -15.34 4.85
CA TYR A 409 12.87 -16.09 4.52
C TYR A 409 13.08 -17.62 4.60
N THR A 410 12.00 -18.36 4.84
CA THR A 410 11.98 -19.61 5.62
C THR A 410 12.53 -20.87 4.96
N PHE A 411 12.84 -20.84 3.66
CA PHE A 411 13.48 -21.97 2.98
C PHE A 411 15.01 -21.83 2.86
N CYS A 412 15.58 -20.74 3.39
CA CYS A 412 17.02 -20.61 3.51
C CYS A 412 17.57 -21.69 4.43
N LYS A 413 18.24 -22.69 3.86
CA LYS A 413 19.06 -23.63 4.63
C LYS A 413 20.26 -22.86 5.19
N LEU A 414 20.29 -22.71 6.50
CA LEU A 414 21.54 -22.43 7.19
C LEU A 414 22.20 -23.79 7.46
N ASP A 415 22.97 -24.28 6.49
CA ASP A 415 23.88 -25.40 6.76
C ASP A 415 25.14 -24.84 7.44
N PHE A 416 25.43 -25.30 8.65
CA PHE A 416 26.48 -24.72 9.50
C PHE A 416 27.79 -25.51 9.51
N ASN A 417 27.92 -26.53 8.65
CA ASN A 417 29.11 -27.38 8.57
C ASN A 417 29.58 -27.51 7.12
N GLU A 418 30.77 -27.00 6.82
CA GLU A 418 31.80 -27.79 6.14
C GLU A 418 33.18 -27.11 6.30
N PRO A 419 34.22 -27.86 6.73
CA PRO A 419 35.57 -27.34 6.92
C PRO A 419 36.33 -27.22 5.60
N ASP A 420 37.08 -26.12 5.44
CA ASP A 420 38.12 -26.03 4.42
C ASP A 420 39.16 -27.15 4.62
N LEU A 421 39.46 -27.87 3.54
CA LEU A 421 40.49 -28.90 3.44
C LEU A 421 41.85 -28.42 3.97
N VAL A 422 42.27 -28.89 5.16
CA VAL A 422 43.67 -29.10 5.52
C VAL A 422 43.80 -30.42 6.28
N SER A 423 44.78 -31.20 5.87
CA SER A 423 45.14 -32.56 6.24
C SER A 423 45.66 -32.75 7.67
N ASN A 424 45.44 -33.99 8.15
CA ASN A 424 46.12 -34.76 9.20
C ASN A 424 45.59 -34.66 10.64
N ASP A 425 45.10 -35.84 11.08
CA ASP A 425 45.17 -36.43 12.42
C ASP A 425 44.97 -35.52 13.64
N GLU A 426 43.77 -35.51 14.21
CA GLU A 426 43.51 -35.91 15.59
C GLU A 426 42.02 -35.74 15.93
N TYR A 427 41.46 -36.74 16.59
CA TYR A 427 40.13 -36.74 17.19
C TYR A 427 40.06 -35.64 18.26
N ILE A 428 39.23 -34.61 18.06
CA ILE A 428 38.75 -33.73 19.15
C ILE A 428 37.24 -33.50 18.95
N GLU A 429 36.47 -33.96 19.93
CA GLU A 429 35.10 -33.53 20.19
C GLU A 429 35.13 -32.05 20.61
N GLU A 430 34.40 -31.18 19.92
CA GLU A 430 33.51 -30.18 20.53
C GLU A 430 32.78 -29.37 19.45
N ASP A 431 31.46 -29.34 19.61
CA ASP A 431 30.43 -28.64 18.85
C ASP A 431 30.53 -27.12 19.10
N ASP A 432 31.11 -26.37 18.16
CA ASP A 432 31.06 -24.90 18.14
C ASP A 432 30.57 -24.37 16.77
N GLY A 433 29.31 -24.70 16.46
CA GLY A 433 28.54 -24.05 15.40
C GLY A 433 28.19 -22.60 15.76
N ILE A 434 28.47 -21.68 14.84
CA ILE A 434 28.21 -20.23 14.95
C ILE A 434 26.74 -19.95 15.35
N ARG A 435 26.52 -19.27 16.48
CA ARG A 435 25.19 -18.93 17.07
C ARG A 435 24.78 -17.50 16.67
N GLN A 436 23.52 -17.11 16.88
CA GLN A 436 23.04 -15.72 16.70
C GLN A 436 23.94 -14.65 17.39
N LYS A 437 24.67 -15.06 18.44
CA LYS A 437 25.65 -14.25 19.16
C LYS A 437 26.91 -13.88 18.35
N ASP A 438 27.12 -14.48 17.19
CA ASP A 438 28.28 -14.22 16.34
C ASP A 438 28.12 -13.06 15.36
N PHE A 439 26.87 -12.60 15.19
CA PHE A 439 26.54 -11.39 14.46
C PHE A 439 26.14 -10.28 15.43
N SER A 440 26.62 -9.06 15.20
CA SER A 440 26.15 -7.86 15.91
C SER A 440 24.79 -7.35 15.41
N ALA A 441 24.17 -8.06 14.47
CA ALA A 441 22.94 -7.69 13.79
C ALA A 441 21.71 -8.36 14.41
N ASN A 442 20.57 -7.67 14.42
CA ASN A 442 19.27 -8.25 14.68
C ASN A 442 18.90 -9.19 13.53
N ILE A 443 18.63 -10.47 13.83
CA ILE A 443 18.21 -11.46 12.84
C ILE A 443 16.72 -11.73 13.00
N THR A 444 15.94 -11.37 11.99
CA THR A 444 14.51 -11.66 11.90
C THR A 444 14.28 -12.79 10.90
N ARG A 445 13.54 -13.83 11.30
CA ARG A 445 13.09 -14.90 10.39
C ARG A 445 11.61 -14.73 10.09
N ARG A 446 11.24 -14.73 8.81
CA ARG A 446 9.84 -14.60 8.37
C ARG A 446 9.35 -15.86 7.66
N LYS A 447 8.16 -16.33 8.05
CA LYS A 447 7.38 -17.31 7.28
C LYS A 447 6.73 -16.60 6.10
N ARG A 448 6.78 -17.19 4.91
CA ARG A 448 6.00 -16.68 3.77
C ARG A 448 4.58 -17.23 3.89
N ASP A 449 3.58 -16.35 3.91
CA ASP A 449 2.20 -16.76 3.64
C ASP A 449 2.09 -17.08 2.14
N GLY A 450 1.48 -18.22 1.80
CA GLY A 450 1.57 -18.89 0.50
C GLY A 450 0.89 -18.20 -0.68
N GLY A 451 1.25 -16.96 -0.99
CA GLY A 451 0.98 -16.30 -2.27
C GLY A 451 2.27 -16.17 -3.08
N ASP A 452 2.15 -16.27 -4.41
CA ASP A 452 3.23 -16.25 -5.39
C ASP A 452 4.30 -15.15 -5.15
N SER A 453 5.49 -15.40 -5.69
CA SER A 453 6.66 -14.50 -5.80
C SER A 453 6.29 -13.02 -5.63
N PHE A 454 6.96 -12.31 -4.70
CA PHE A 454 6.85 -10.86 -4.43
C PHE A 454 5.64 -10.26 -5.15
N ASN A 455 4.45 -10.25 -4.53
CA ASN A 455 3.24 -9.74 -5.18
C ASN A 455 3.55 -8.36 -5.79
N TYR A 456 3.85 -8.32 -7.09
CA TYR A 456 4.16 -7.08 -7.81
C TYR A 456 2.95 -6.13 -7.81
N LEU A 457 1.78 -6.67 -7.44
CA LEU A 457 0.53 -5.94 -7.21
C LEU A 457 0.42 -5.33 -5.79
N SER A 458 1.10 -5.86 -4.75
CA SER A 458 0.88 -5.40 -3.37
C SER A 458 1.54 -4.06 -3.06
N PHE A 459 2.57 -3.65 -3.81
CA PHE A 459 3.18 -2.32 -3.65
C PHE A 459 2.47 -1.22 -4.45
N LEU A 460 1.56 -1.59 -5.38
CA LEU A 460 0.76 -0.62 -6.13
C LEU A 460 -0.41 -0.05 -5.31
N ALA A 461 -0.81 -0.72 -4.22
CA ALA A 461 -1.93 -0.31 -3.37
C ALA A 461 -1.53 0.61 -2.20
N HIS A 462 -0.27 0.56 -1.73
CA HIS A 462 0.14 1.23 -0.48
C HIS A 462 0.31 2.76 -0.55
N GLY A 463 0.02 3.38 -1.70
CA GLY A 463 -0.03 4.84 -1.84
C GLY A 463 -1.42 5.41 -2.13
N TRP A 464 -2.46 4.57 -2.25
CA TRP A 464 -3.81 5.00 -2.63
C TRP A 464 -4.83 4.85 -1.50
N ASP A 465 -4.56 3.97 -0.53
CA ASP A 465 -5.49 3.64 0.57
C ASP A 465 -5.22 4.40 1.89
N THR A 466 -4.38 5.44 1.89
CA THR A 466 -3.99 6.14 3.14
C THR A 466 -4.29 7.63 3.19
N ASP A 467 -5.38 8.06 2.55
CA ASP A 467 -6.04 9.33 2.91
C ASP A 467 -7.34 9.03 3.67
N GLU A 468 -7.23 8.40 4.85
CA GLU A 468 -8.26 8.40 5.92
C GLU A 468 -7.71 8.98 7.23
#